data_AF-A0A7J5XU55-F1
#
_entry.id   AF-A0A7J5XU55-F1
#
_cell.length_a   1.000
_cell.length_b   1.000
_cell.length_c   1.000
_cell.angle_alpha   90.00
_cell.angle_beta   90.00
_cell.angle_gamma   90.00
#
_symmetry.space_group_name_H-M   'P 1'
#
loop_
_entity.id
_entity.type
_entity.pdbx_description
1 polymer ?
#
loop_
_entity_poly.entity_id
_entity_poly.type
_entity_poly.pdbx_seq_one_letter_code
_entity_poly.pdbx_strand_id
1 'polypeptide(L)'
;MIRLWLMRALRMERPAPHAVSSPPSDLPSLRSGAAGPAVPPDFKEEMLASLRTEMAAVFKTELHEALKDNLSSIKAELQTVMADLSVSITNVKSDVSALKSTVGEMETSLLTCTDDISTLQAKVEHLSAELERVDNRCEDLEARSRRNNVRIVGVPEETTITNTTAAISTLLKEAFKLEKEPLLDRAHRTLQPKPNLASAPAP
;
A
#
# COMPACT_ATOMS: atom_id res chain seq x y z
N MET A 1 8.87 -2.89 5.96
CA MET A 1 10.15 -2.38 6.52
C MET A 1 10.62 -3.34 7.58
N ILE A 2 11.60 -4.18 7.25
CA ILE A 2 12.22 -5.17 8.13
C ILE A 2 13.48 -4.53 8.70
N ARG A 3 13.63 -4.45 10.03
CA ARG A 3 14.91 -4.10 10.66
C ARG A 3 15.41 -5.26 11.51
N LEU A 4 16.53 -5.79 11.00
CA LEU A 4 17.36 -6.85 11.54
C LEU A 4 18.23 -6.29 12.67
N TRP A 5 18.53 -7.19 13.61
CA TRP A 5 19.35 -7.13 14.82
C TRP A 5 20.60 -6.22 14.84
N LEU A 6 20.90 -5.70 16.05
CA LEU A 6 22.26 -5.71 16.59
C LEU A 6 22.27 -5.68 18.13
N MET A 7 22.42 -6.84 18.78
CA MET A 7 22.84 -6.89 20.19
C MET A 7 24.35 -6.67 20.27
N ARG A 8 24.74 -5.62 20.98
CA ARG A 8 26.14 -5.29 21.31
C ARG A 8 26.49 -5.98 22.63
N ALA A 9 27.25 -7.07 22.56
CA ALA A 9 27.82 -7.73 23.73
C ALA A 9 28.93 -6.86 24.33
N LEU A 10 28.72 -6.33 25.54
CA LEU A 10 29.77 -5.73 26.36
C LEU A 10 30.55 -6.84 27.05
N ARG A 11 31.76 -7.09 26.54
CA ARG A 11 32.78 -7.96 27.11
C ARG A 11 33.38 -7.25 28.32
N MET A 12 33.11 -7.75 29.53
CA MET A 12 33.77 -7.30 30.76
C MET A 12 35.26 -7.64 30.71
N GLU A 13 36.08 -6.62 30.92
CA GLU A 13 37.53 -6.67 30.91
C GLU A 13 38.05 -7.25 32.25
N ARG A 14 38.92 -8.26 32.17
CA ARG A 14 39.55 -8.94 33.31
C ARG A 14 40.87 -8.21 33.63
N PRO A 15 41.16 -7.78 34.87
CA PRO A 15 42.43 -7.14 35.17
C PRO A 15 43.56 -8.16 35.31
N ALA A 16 44.76 -7.76 34.86
CA ALA A 16 46.00 -8.54 34.83
C ALA A 16 46.63 -8.68 36.24
N PRO A 17 47.49 -9.70 36.47
CA PRO A 17 48.11 -9.94 37.78
C PRO A 17 49.32 -9.02 37.98
N HIS A 18 49.30 -8.21 39.04
CA HIS A 18 50.49 -7.48 39.48
C HIS A 18 51.35 -8.39 40.35
N ALA A 19 52.49 -8.81 39.78
CA ALA A 19 53.64 -9.30 40.52
C ALA A 19 54.20 -8.15 41.38
N VAL A 20 54.28 -8.36 42.69
CA VAL A 20 55.07 -7.49 43.58
C VAL A 20 55.99 -8.38 44.42
N SER A 21 57.25 -7.96 44.41
CA SER A 21 58.47 -8.57 44.91
C SER A 21 58.51 -8.82 46.41
N SER A 22 59.14 -9.92 46.81
CA SER A 22 59.77 -10.10 48.12
C SER A 22 60.98 -9.16 48.30
N PRO A 23 61.22 -8.64 49.52
CA PRO A 23 62.59 -8.59 50.03
C PRO A 23 62.65 -8.90 51.55
N PRO A 24 63.84 -8.85 52.18
CA PRO A 24 64.68 -9.99 52.49
C PRO A 24 64.53 -10.48 53.94
N SER A 25 64.94 -11.74 54.15
CA SER A 25 65.18 -12.29 55.48
C SER A 25 66.38 -11.59 56.12
N ASP A 26 66.16 -10.80 57.16
CA ASP A 26 67.19 -10.48 58.15
C ASP A 26 66.59 -10.45 59.56
N LEU A 27 66.98 -11.46 60.33
CA LEU A 27 66.81 -11.55 61.77
C LEU A 27 67.82 -10.64 62.46
N PRO A 28 67.41 -9.94 63.53
CA PRO A 28 68.26 -9.80 64.70
C PRO A 28 67.65 -10.57 65.87
N SER A 29 68.38 -11.57 66.35
CA SER A 29 68.22 -12.07 67.71
C SER A 29 68.54 -10.94 68.69
N LEU A 30 67.55 -10.48 69.45
CA LEU A 30 67.80 -9.75 70.70
C LEU A 30 66.87 -10.28 71.80
N ARG A 31 67.54 -10.97 72.71
CA ARG A 31 67.09 -11.57 73.93
C ARG A 31 66.79 -10.49 74.98
N SER A 32 65.74 -10.78 75.76
CA SER A 32 65.50 -10.38 77.15
C SER A 32 64.92 -9.00 77.45
N GLY A 33 63.74 -9.04 78.06
CA GLY A 33 63.58 -8.44 79.39
C GLY A 33 62.96 -7.05 79.43
N ALA A 34 61.64 -6.98 79.33
CA ALA A 34 60.88 -5.92 79.98
C ALA A 34 59.46 -6.43 80.30
N ALA A 35 59.23 -6.72 81.58
CA ALA A 35 57.95 -7.07 82.14
C ALA A 35 57.00 -5.85 82.07
N GLY A 36 56.18 -5.79 81.01
CA GLY A 36 54.85 -5.17 81.06
C GLY A 36 53.84 -6.28 81.37
N PRO A 37 52.68 -6.00 82.00
CA PRO A 37 51.83 -7.04 82.59
C PRO A 37 51.42 -8.05 81.52
N ALA A 38 51.87 -9.30 81.70
CA ALA A 38 51.56 -10.40 80.81
C ALA A 38 50.06 -10.70 80.93
N VAL A 39 49.30 -10.24 79.94
CA VAL A 39 47.92 -10.66 79.75
C VAL A 39 47.93 -12.18 79.51
N PRO A 40 47.14 -12.99 80.24
CA PRO A 40 47.14 -14.44 80.10
C PRO A 40 46.94 -14.87 78.64
N PRO A 41 47.68 -15.88 78.13
CA PRO A 41 47.54 -16.35 76.75
C PRO A 41 46.10 -16.74 76.39
N ASP A 42 45.32 -17.23 77.35
CA ASP A 42 43.90 -17.55 77.21
C ASP A 42 43.05 -16.36 76.72
N PHE A 43 43.30 -15.13 77.20
CA PHE A 43 42.46 -13.98 76.87
C PHE A 43 42.58 -13.55 75.41
N LYS A 44 43.78 -13.64 74.82
CA LYS A 44 44.00 -13.29 73.40
C LYS A 44 43.35 -14.32 72.47
N GLU A 45 43.40 -15.58 72.86
CA GLU A 45 42.86 -16.69 72.07
C GLU A 45 41.33 -16.70 72.13
N GLU A 46 40.75 -16.40 73.30
CA GLU A 46 39.32 -16.19 73.50
C GLU A 46 38.79 -14.98 72.71
N MET A 47 39.50 -13.86 72.71
CA MET A 47 39.13 -12.66 71.93
C MET A 47 39.18 -12.92 70.41
N LEU A 48 40.20 -13.64 69.92
CA LEU A 48 40.28 -14.04 68.52
C LEU A 48 39.19 -15.04 68.13
N ALA A 49 38.85 -15.97 69.03
CA ALA A 49 37.73 -16.88 68.82
C ALA A 49 36.42 -16.10 68.72
N SER A 50 36.14 -15.19 69.66
CA SER A 50 34.96 -14.32 69.66
C SER A 50 34.84 -13.53 68.35
N LEU A 51 35.93 -12.87 67.93
CA LEU A 51 35.97 -12.10 66.69
C LEU A 51 35.68 -12.97 65.45
N ARG A 52 36.23 -14.19 65.38
CA ARG A 52 35.93 -15.13 64.27
C ARG A 52 34.46 -15.52 64.24
N THR A 53 33.85 -15.78 65.40
CA THR A 53 32.41 -16.08 65.50
C THR A 53 31.55 -14.89 65.07
N GLU A 54 31.88 -13.68 65.52
CA GLU A 54 31.15 -12.46 65.15
C GLU A 54 31.29 -12.17 63.65
N MET A 55 32.50 -12.23 63.10
CA MET A 55 32.71 -12.05 61.66
C MET A 55 31.94 -13.09 60.83
N ALA A 56 31.98 -14.36 61.22
CA ALA A 56 31.23 -15.41 60.55
C ALA A 56 29.71 -15.18 60.63
N ALA A 57 29.22 -14.70 61.78
CA ALA A 57 27.82 -14.35 61.96
C ALA A 57 27.42 -13.19 61.04
N VAL A 58 28.20 -12.09 61.03
CA VAL A 58 27.96 -10.92 60.17
C VAL A 58 27.95 -11.31 58.70
N PHE A 59 28.96 -12.04 58.22
CA PHE A 59 29.00 -12.49 56.82
C PHE A 59 27.81 -13.37 56.46
N LYS A 60 27.41 -14.29 57.35
CA LYS A 60 26.24 -15.14 57.12
C LYS A 60 24.96 -14.32 57.02
N THR A 61 24.78 -13.33 57.89
CA THR A 61 23.58 -12.48 57.88
C THR A 61 23.55 -11.57 56.65
N GLU A 62 24.66 -10.92 56.31
CA GLU A 62 24.72 -10.01 55.15
C GLU A 62 24.54 -10.77 53.84
N LEU A 63 25.20 -11.92 53.69
CA LEU A 63 25.04 -12.77 52.49
C LEU A 63 23.60 -13.31 52.39
N HIS A 64 22.99 -13.71 53.50
CA HIS A 64 21.62 -14.18 53.53
C HIS A 64 20.64 -13.07 53.10
N GLU A 65 20.75 -11.88 53.67
CA GLU A 65 19.87 -10.76 53.30
C GLU A 65 20.13 -10.30 51.86
N ALA A 66 21.38 -10.19 51.40
CA ALA A 66 21.68 -9.82 50.03
C ALA A 66 21.12 -10.83 49.00
N LEU A 67 21.22 -12.14 49.27
CA LEU A 67 20.62 -13.16 48.40
C LEU A 67 19.10 -13.10 48.42
N LYS A 68 18.50 -12.92 49.59
CA LYS A 68 17.05 -12.80 49.76
C LYS A 68 16.50 -11.58 49.02
N ASP A 69 17.14 -10.44 49.14
CA ASP A 69 16.76 -9.20 48.46
C ASP A 69 16.87 -9.35 46.95
N ASN A 70 18.00 -9.86 46.44
CA ASN A 70 18.18 -10.12 45.01
C ASN A 70 17.14 -11.10 44.45
N LEU A 71 16.88 -12.21 45.15
CA LEU A 71 15.86 -13.18 44.73
C LEU A 71 14.45 -12.56 44.75
N SER A 72 14.16 -11.69 45.71
CA SER A 72 12.89 -10.97 45.77
C SER A 72 12.73 -9.97 44.61
N SER A 73 13.80 -9.25 44.25
CA SER A 73 13.83 -8.31 43.11
C SER A 73 13.63 -9.06 41.80
N ILE A 74 14.41 -10.12 41.56
CA ILE A 74 14.30 -10.94 40.34
C ILE A 74 12.89 -11.52 40.20
N LYS A 75 12.29 -11.99 41.30
CA LYS A 75 10.91 -12.50 41.30
C LYS A 75 9.91 -11.40 40.89
N ALA A 76 10.05 -10.19 41.42
CA ALA A 76 9.18 -9.07 41.09
C ALA A 76 9.33 -8.64 39.62
N GLU A 77 10.56 -8.58 39.11
CA GLU A 77 10.86 -8.28 37.70
C GLU A 77 10.26 -9.34 36.77
N LEU A 78 10.43 -10.63 37.09
CA LEU A 78 9.83 -11.72 36.31
C LEU A 78 8.30 -11.64 36.29
N GLN A 79 7.67 -11.33 37.43
CA GLN A 79 6.22 -11.13 37.49
C GLN A 79 5.77 -9.95 36.63
N THR A 80 6.53 -8.86 36.61
CA THR A 80 6.26 -7.69 35.78
C THR A 80 6.37 -8.03 34.30
N VAL A 81 7.47 -8.67 33.87
CA VAL A 81 7.66 -9.10 32.48
C VAL A 81 6.57 -10.08 32.03
N MET A 82 6.15 -11.01 32.91
CA MET A 82 5.04 -11.91 32.60
C MET A 82 3.72 -11.16 32.39
N ALA A 83 3.43 -10.15 33.20
CA ALA A 83 2.23 -9.32 33.03
C ALA A 83 2.29 -8.53 31.71
N ASP A 84 3.42 -7.89 31.41
CA ASP A 84 3.62 -7.10 30.19
C ASP A 84 3.52 -7.97 28.93
N LEU A 85 4.10 -9.17 28.95
CA LEU A 85 3.98 -10.14 27.86
C LEU A 85 2.54 -10.61 27.69
N SER A 86 1.81 -10.84 28.78
CA SER A 86 0.41 -11.25 28.71
C SER A 86 -0.45 -10.16 28.06
N VAL A 87 -0.26 -8.91 28.45
CA VAL A 87 -0.93 -7.75 27.84
C VAL A 87 -0.57 -7.64 26.35
N SER A 88 0.72 -7.73 26.02
CA SER A 88 1.19 -7.65 24.63
C SER A 88 0.59 -8.74 23.75
N ILE A 89 0.52 -9.98 24.26
CA ILE A 89 -0.12 -11.10 23.55
C ILE A 89 -1.62 -10.83 23.33
N THR A 90 -2.33 -10.30 24.33
CA THR A 90 -3.75 -9.97 24.16
C THR A 90 -3.98 -8.87 23.12
N ASN A 91 -3.12 -7.85 23.09
CA ASN A 91 -3.19 -6.77 22.11
C ASN A 91 -2.94 -7.30 20.70
N VAL A 92 -1.85 -8.06 20.50
CA VAL A 92 -1.54 -8.67 19.20
C VAL A 92 -2.67 -9.58 18.73
N LYS A 93 -3.27 -10.38 19.63
CA LYS A 93 -4.42 -11.22 19.29
C LYS A 93 -5.62 -10.37 18.81
N SER A 94 -5.89 -9.25 19.47
CA SER A 94 -6.95 -8.32 19.06
C SER A 94 -6.65 -7.71 17.69
N ASP A 95 -5.43 -7.23 17.46
CA ASP A 95 -5.02 -6.61 16.20
C ASP A 95 -5.11 -7.60 15.04
N VAL A 96 -4.66 -8.85 15.24
CA VAL A 96 -4.78 -9.92 14.26
C VAL A 96 -6.26 -10.22 13.94
N SER A 97 -7.14 -10.21 14.94
CA SER A 97 -8.57 -10.39 14.72
C SER A 97 -9.19 -9.25 13.92
N ALA A 98 -8.82 -8.00 14.21
CA ALA A 98 -9.28 -6.82 13.49
C ALA A 98 -8.80 -6.82 12.02
N LEU A 99 -7.53 -7.17 11.81
CA LEU A 99 -6.96 -7.34 10.47
C LEU A 99 -7.69 -8.43 9.69
N LYS A 100 -7.99 -9.56 10.33
CA LYS A 100 -8.76 -10.64 9.68
C LYS A 100 -10.15 -10.19 9.22
N SER A 101 -10.84 -9.39 10.05
CA SER A 101 -12.15 -8.81 9.67
C SER A 101 -12.00 -7.89 8.45
N THR A 102 -11.05 -6.95 8.53
CA THR A 102 -10.79 -5.96 7.47
C THR A 102 -10.46 -6.65 6.14
N VAL A 103 -9.60 -7.67 6.17
CA VAL A 103 -9.25 -8.46 4.98
C VAL A 103 -10.48 -9.16 4.41
N GLY A 104 -11.32 -9.78 5.25
CA GLY A 104 -12.56 -10.41 4.78
C GLY A 104 -13.53 -9.42 4.12
N GLU A 105 -13.70 -8.24 4.71
CA GLU A 105 -14.52 -7.16 4.14
C GLU A 105 -13.96 -6.69 2.78
N MET A 106 -12.64 -6.54 2.67
CA MET A 106 -11.98 -6.20 1.40
C MET A 106 -12.16 -7.29 0.34
N GLU A 107 -12.02 -8.57 0.70
CA GLU A 107 -12.24 -9.70 -0.21
C GLU A 107 -13.68 -9.71 -0.75
N THR A 108 -14.68 -9.51 0.13
CA THR A 108 -16.07 -9.44 -0.32
C THR A 108 -16.34 -8.24 -1.24
N SER A 109 -15.79 -7.07 -0.91
CA SER A 109 -15.93 -5.86 -1.75
C SER A 109 -15.27 -6.04 -3.12
N LEU A 110 -14.12 -6.73 -3.17
CA LEU A 110 -13.41 -7.02 -4.41
C LEU A 110 -14.19 -8.01 -5.29
N LEU A 111 -14.81 -9.03 -4.70
CA LEU A 111 -15.69 -9.94 -5.42
C LEU A 111 -16.87 -9.19 -6.06
N THR A 112 -17.57 -8.37 -5.29
CA THR A 112 -18.67 -7.54 -5.82
C THR A 112 -18.20 -6.61 -6.94
N CYS A 113 -17.06 -5.94 -6.77
CA CYS A 113 -16.49 -5.09 -7.80
C CYS A 113 -16.16 -5.88 -9.09
N THR A 114 -15.68 -7.11 -8.96
CA THR A 114 -15.37 -7.98 -10.10
C THR A 114 -16.65 -8.36 -10.85
N ASP A 115 -17.71 -8.74 -10.12
CA ASP A 115 -19.01 -9.06 -10.68
C ASP A 115 -19.65 -7.85 -11.39
N ASP A 116 -19.56 -6.66 -10.78
CA ASP A 116 -20.05 -5.41 -11.35
C ASP A 116 -19.31 -5.05 -12.65
N ILE A 117 -17.98 -5.18 -12.67
CA ILE A 117 -17.17 -4.96 -13.87
C ILE A 117 -17.59 -5.92 -14.98
N SER A 118 -17.75 -7.21 -14.68
CA SER A 118 -18.18 -8.20 -15.67
C SER A 118 -19.57 -7.88 -16.25
N THR A 119 -20.48 -7.43 -15.38
CA THR A 119 -21.83 -7.01 -15.77
C THR A 119 -21.81 -5.76 -16.65
N LEU A 120 -20.96 -4.78 -16.33
CA LEU A 120 -20.79 -3.57 -17.11
C LEU A 120 -20.16 -3.86 -18.48
N GLN A 121 -19.17 -4.74 -18.54
CA GLN A 121 -18.57 -5.18 -19.81
C GLN A 121 -19.62 -5.80 -20.74
N ALA A 122 -20.45 -6.73 -20.22
CA ALA A 122 -21.53 -7.33 -20.99
C ALA A 122 -22.56 -6.29 -21.49
N LYS A 123 -22.89 -5.30 -20.66
CA LYS A 123 -23.79 -4.20 -21.06
C LYS A 123 -23.18 -3.33 -22.16
N VAL A 124 -21.89 -3.02 -22.07
CA VAL A 124 -21.18 -2.24 -23.09
C VAL A 124 -21.16 -2.98 -24.42
N GLU A 125 -20.87 -4.28 -24.41
CA GLU A 125 -20.91 -5.11 -25.62
C GLU A 125 -22.31 -5.13 -26.24
N HIS A 126 -23.35 -5.35 -25.43
CA HIS A 126 -24.73 -5.33 -25.88
C HIS A 126 -25.13 -3.99 -26.52
N LEU A 127 -24.83 -2.88 -25.83
CA LEU A 127 -25.16 -1.54 -26.32
C LEU A 127 -24.37 -1.18 -27.59
N SER A 128 -23.13 -1.64 -27.71
CA SER A 128 -22.32 -1.45 -28.91
C SER A 128 -22.92 -2.17 -30.11
N ALA A 129 -23.34 -3.42 -29.93
CA ALA A 129 -24.03 -4.18 -30.97
C ALA A 129 -25.39 -3.56 -31.35
N GLU A 130 -26.13 -3.04 -30.37
CA GLU A 130 -27.38 -2.36 -30.64
C GLU A 130 -27.18 -1.05 -31.41
N LEU A 131 -26.14 -0.28 -31.07
CA LEU A 131 -25.77 0.93 -31.78
C LEU A 131 -25.44 0.63 -33.25
N GLU A 132 -24.60 -0.37 -33.50
CA GLU A 132 -24.27 -0.82 -34.87
C GLU A 132 -25.52 -1.26 -35.63
N ARG A 133 -26.43 -1.99 -34.99
CA ARG A 133 -27.70 -2.40 -35.60
C ARG A 133 -28.58 -1.21 -35.99
N VAL A 134 -28.66 -0.19 -35.12
CA VAL A 134 -29.45 1.02 -35.39
C VAL A 134 -28.82 1.85 -36.48
N ASP A 135 -27.49 1.98 -36.49
CA ASP A 135 -26.73 2.71 -37.50
C ASP A 135 -26.95 2.10 -38.90
N ASN A 136 -26.76 0.79 -39.03
CA ASN A 136 -27.04 0.04 -40.26
C ASN A 136 -28.50 0.24 -40.75
N ARG A 137 -29.46 0.29 -39.82
CA ARG A 137 -30.87 0.52 -40.18
C ARG A 137 -31.10 1.96 -40.64
N CYS A 138 -30.42 2.94 -40.06
CA CYS A 138 -30.49 4.32 -40.49
C CYS A 138 -29.91 4.48 -41.90
N GLU A 139 -28.76 3.86 -42.17
CA GLU A 139 -28.14 3.85 -43.50
C GLU A 139 -29.05 3.18 -44.55
N ASP A 140 -29.66 2.02 -44.25
CA ASP A 140 -30.61 1.36 -45.18
C ASP A 140 -31.81 2.28 -45.48
N LEU A 141 -32.39 2.90 -44.45
CA LEU A 141 -33.53 3.79 -44.63
C LEU A 141 -33.15 5.04 -45.44
N GLU A 142 -31.98 5.63 -45.20
CA GLU A 142 -31.50 6.78 -45.96
C GLU A 142 -31.23 6.40 -47.43
N ALA A 143 -30.58 5.26 -47.67
CA ALA A 143 -30.32 4.75 -49.01
C ALA A 143 -31.62 4.47 -49.78
N ARG A 144 -32.61 3.84 -49.14
CA ARG A 144 -33.92 3.55 -49.76
C ARG A 144 -34.73 4.81 -50.00
N SER A 145 -34.68 5.76 -49.06
CA SER A 145 -35.35 7.06 -49.21
C SER A 145 -34.81 7.85 -50.40
N ARG A 146 -33.50 7.77 -50.67
CA ARG A 146 -32.84 8.49 -51.77
C ARG A 146 -32.70 7.69 -53.06
N ARG A 147 -33.10 6.42 -53.10
CA ARG A 147 -32.90 5.53 -54.27
C ARG A 147 -33.48 6.09 -55.58
N ASN A 148 -34.61 6.80 -55.50
CA ASN A 148 -35.27 7.39 -56.67
C ASN A 148 -34.91 8.87 -56.88
N ASN A 149 -34.00 9.42 -56.08
CA ASN A 149 -33.56 10.81 -56.21
C ASN A 149 -32.30 10.86 -57.08
N VAL A 150 -32.35 11.66 -58.15
CA VAL A 150 -31.19 11.92 -59.00
C VAL A 150 -30.68 13.33 -58.70
N ARG A 151 -29.37 13.46 -58.47
CA ARG A 151 -28.71 14.75 -58.25
C ARG A 151 -28.01 15.19 -59.54
N ILE A 152 -28.40 16.33 -60.09
CA ILE A 152 -27.87 16.86 -61.34
C ILE A 152 -26.98 18.06 -61.02
N VAL A 153 -25.70 18.00 -61.40
CA VAL A 153 -24.72 19.05 -61.09
C VAL A 153 -24.43 19.87 -62.35
N GLY A 154 -24.22 21.18 -62.21
CA GLY A 154 -23.79 22.04 -63.32
C GLY A 154 -24.91 22.67 -64.14
N VAL A 155 -26.18 22.61 -63.69
CA VAL A 155 -27.31 23.26 -64.36
C VAL A 155 -27.31 24.76 -64.02
N PRO A 156 -27.14 25.68 -65.00
CA PRO A 156 -27.13 27.13 -64.76
C PRO A 156 -28.41 27.61 -64.06
N GLU A 157 -28.30 28.64 -63.23
CA GLU A 157 -29.42 29.20 -62.44
C GLU A 157 -30.21 30.30 -63.18
N GLU A 158 -30.15 30.31 -64.51
CA GLU A 158 -30.75 31.36 -65.35
C GLU A 158 -32.29 31.25 -65.35
N THR A 159 -32.93 32.14 -64.59
CA THR A 159 -34.39 32.33 -64.46
C THR A 159 -35.14 31.19 -63.75
N THR A 160 -36.11 31.57 -62.91
CA THR A 160 -36.93 30.74 -61.98
C THR A 160 -37.57 29.48 -62.58
N ILE A 161 -37.58 29.33 -63.90
CA ILE A 161 -38.20 28.24 -64.67
C ILE A 161 -37.37 26.95 -64.64
N THR A 162 -36.06 27.01 -64.33
CA THR A 162 -35.16 25.83 -64.27
C THR A 162 -35.50 24.83 -63.17
N ASN A 163 -36.30 25.24 -62.16
CA ASN A 163 -36.61 24.42 -60.99
C ASN A 163 -37.96 23.72 -61.09
N THR A 164 -38.65 23.85 -62.23
CA THR A 164 -39.92 23.17 -62.48
C THR A 164 -39.68 21.74 -62.98
N THR A 165 -40.57 20.82 -62.62
CA THR A 165 -40.50 19.41 -63.06
C THR A 165 -40.58 19.30 -64.59
N ALA A 166 -41.36 20.15 -65.26
CA ALA A 166 -41.45 20.17 -66.72
C ALA A 166 -40.11 20.52 -67.38
N ALA A 167 -39.43 21.59 -66.93
CA ALA A 167 -38.15 22.01 -67.50
C ALA A 167 -37.06 20.92 -67.33
N ILE A 168 -36.99 20.28 -66.16
CA ILE A 168 -36.04 19.19 -65.93
C ILE A 168 -36.41 17.95 -66.75
N SER A 169 -37.70 17.65 -66.92
CA SER A 169 -38.14 16.51 -67.73
C SER A 169 -37.74 16.67 -69.21
N THR A 170 -37.93 17.86 -69.78
CA THR A 170 -37.48 18.19 -71.14
C THR A 170 -35.95 18.13 -71.23
N LEU A 171 -35.21 18.69 -70.26
CA LEU A 171 -33.76 18.62 -70.20
C LEU A 171 -33.24 17.17 -70.21
N LEU A 172 -33.83 16.30 -69.39
CA LEU A 172 -33.45 14.88 -69.33
C LEU A 172 -33.77 14.15 -70.62
N LYS A 173 -34.91 14.44 -71.25
CA LYS A 173 -35.27 13.86 -72.55
C LYS A 173 -34.25 14.23 -73.62
N GLU A 174 -33.85 15.49 -73.69
CA GLU A 174 -32.85 15.97 -74.65
C GLU A 174 -31.46 15.40 -74.37
N ALA A 175 -31.01 15.43 -73.10
CA ALA A 175 -29.68 14.96 -72.70
C ALA A 175 -29.48 13.46 -72.93
N PHE A 176 -30.48 12.65 -72.59
CA PHE A 176 -30.41 11.18 -72.71
C PHE A 176 -31.07 10.63 -73.98
N LYS A 177 -31.62 11.49 -74.84
CA LYS A 177 -32.31 11.11 -76.09
C LYS A 177 -33.46 10.12 -75.86
N LEU A 178 -34.29 10.40 -74.87
CA LEU A 178 -35.44 9.55 -74.52
C LEU A 178 -36.59 9.74 -75.50
N GLU A 179 -37.30 8.66 -75.82
CA GLU A 179 -38.49 8.72 -76.70
C GLU A 179 -39.64 9.52 -76.06
N LYS A 180 -39.78 9.40 -74.73
CA LYS A 180 -40.82 10.06 -73.92
C LYS A 180 -40.20 10.84 -72.77
N GLU A 181 -40.87 11.93 -72.38
CA GLU A 181 -40.52 12.72 -71.19
C GLU A 181 -40.68 11.89 -69.91
N PRO A 182 -39.65 11.83 -69.05
CA PRO A 182 -39.72 11.10 -67.79
C PRO A 182 -40.68 11.77 -66.80
N LEU A 183 -41.42 10.96 -66.04
CA LEU A 183 -42.29 11.46 -64.97
C LEU A 183 -41.45 11.83 -63.75
N LEU A 184 -41.59 13.06 -63.26
CA LEU A 184 -40.86 13.58 -62.11
C LEU A 184 -41.85 14.01 -61.03
N ASP A 185 -41.71 13.46 -59.81
CA ASP A 185 -42.57 13.82 -58.69
C ASP A 185 -42.22 15.21 -58.12
N ARG A 186 -40.93 15.52 -58.01
CA ARG A 186 -40.44 16.79 -57.47
C ARG A 186 -39.10 17.17 -58.07
N ALA A 187 -38.95 18.45 -58.38
CA ALA A 187 -37.71 19.08 -58.81
C ALA A 187 -37.40 20.23 -57.86
N HIS A 188 -36.19 20.27 -57.31
CA HIS A 188 -35.72 21.38 -56.48
C HIS A 188 -34.19 21.40 -56.44
N ARG A 189 -33.62 22.57 -56.19
CA ARG A 189 -32.20 22.72 -55.88
C ARG A 189 -31.97 22.50 -54.39
N THR A 190 -30.76 22.07 -54.06
CA THR A 190 -30.28 21.99 -52.69
C THR A 190 -30.30 23.37 -52.01
N LEU A 191 -30.49 23.40 -50.69
CA LEU A 191 -30.60 24.62 -49.88
C LEU A 191 -29.24 25.34 -49.68
N GLN A 192 -28.35 25.30 -50.67
CA GLN A 192 -27.07 26.00 -50.61
C GLN A 192 -27.26 27.49 -50.94
N PRO A 193 -26.49 28.41 -50.30
CA PRO A 193 -26.51 29.82 -50.64
C PRO A 193 -26.21 30.03 -52.12
N LYS A 194 -26.88 31.00 -52.76
CA LYS A 194 -26.71 31.27 -54.20
C LYS A 194 -25.23 31.49 -54.53
N PRO A 195 -24.62 30.61 -55.35
CA PRO A 195 -23.22 30.73 -55.71
C PRO A 195 -22.95 32.04 -56.48
N ASN A 196 -21.79 32.65 -56.24
CA ASN A 196 -21.32 33.78 -57.05
C ASN A 196 -20.98 33.29 -58.48
N LEU A 197 -20.88 34.21 -59.46
CA LEU A 197 -20.59 33.87 -60.87
C LEU A 197 -19.31 33.01 -61.10
N ALA A 198 -18.44 32.89 -60.08
CA ALA A 198 -17.21 32.11 -60.11
C ALA A 198 -17.31 30.73 -59.43
N SER A 199 -18.47 30.36 -58.87
CA SER A 199 -18.68 29.10 -58.15
C SER A 199 -19.74 28.24 -58.83
N ALA A 200 -19.64 26.92 -58.64
CA ALA A 200 -20.51 25.96 -59.31
C ALA A 200 -21.98 26.14 -58.86
N PRO A 201 -22.96 26.07 -59.79
CA PRO A 201 -24.37 26.22 -59.46
C PRO A 201 -24.85 25.10 -58.52
N ALA A 202 -25.83 25.42 -57.68
CA ALA A 202 -26.36 24.47 -56.71
C ALA A 202 -27.05 23.29 -57.44
N PRO A 203 -26.71 22.04 -57.10
CA PRO A 203 -27.33 20.86 -57.68
C PRO A 203 -28.75 20.61 -57.16
#